data_AF-A0AAJ4E9K0-F1
#
_entry.id   AF-A0AAJ4E9K0-F1
#
_cell.length_a   1.000
_cell.length_b   1.000
_cell.length_c   1.000
_cell.angle_alpha   90.00
_cell.angle_beta   90.00
_cell.angle_gamma   90.00
#
_symmetry.space_group_name_H-M   'P 1'
#
loop_
_entity.id
_entity.type
_entity.pdbx_description
1 polymer ?
#
loop_
_entity_poly.entity_id
_entity_poly.type
_entity_poly.pdbx_seq_one_letter_code
_entity_poly.pdbx_strand_id
1 'polypeptide(L)'
;MLAPRRYDCEILGELYMWNLFCRLRRGLFSFWFLTVAAAALTLIITLYLYRVKFGGELSSSSSEWSDFGSYVGGVFGPLVSFLTLLAVLKTVYLQRELLDSQREEFDRMNSLQLEVFETQRAQIARSDQDSLTLQIASAQESAVRLVEMRMNMHERDFDRQHDMSFRFREEFFNNMNEERHDKLQSMIDHRDRARESVDLLSKVALDMSIADFSSVAEVRESLKEKILDVYLTLDKAYPGTQKQLL
;
A
#
# COMPACT_ATOMS: atom_id res chain seq x y z
N MET A 1 2.29 14.48 23.23
CA MET A 1 3.35 14.22 22.23
C MET A 1 2.77 14.56 20.87
N LEU A 2 3.11 15.73 20.32
CA LEU A 2 2.62 16.20 19.03
C LEU A 2 3.68 15.88 17.96
N ALA A 3 3.26 15.21 16.90
CA ALA A 3 4.09 14.88 15.75
C ALA A 3 4.56 16.16 15.00
N PRO A 4 5.78 16.16 14.42
CA PRO A 4 6.23 17.26 13.59
C PRO A 4 5.49 17.24 12.24
N ARG A 5 4.99 18.43 11.87
CA ARG A 5 4.23 18.70 10.64
C ARG A 5 5.10 18.55 9.39
N ARG A 6 4.61 17.81 8.40
CA ARG A 6 5.08 17.73 7.01
C ARG A 6 4.75 19.02 6.21
N TYR A 7 5.36 20.16 6.53
CA TYR A 7 5.17 21.38 5.70
C TYR A 7 6.46 21.98 5.12
N ASP A 8 7.62 21.38 5.37
CA ASP A 8 8.90 22.01 4.97
C ASP A 8 9.36 21.66 3.54
N CYS A 9 8.74 20.68 2.86
CA CYS A 9 9.24 20.21 1.56
C CYS A 9 8.64 20.93 0.34
N GLU A 10 7.40 21.43 0.42
CA GLU A 10 6.76 22.18 -0.69
C GLU A 10 7.33 23.60 -0.82
N ILE A 11 7.67 24.24 0.31
CA ILE A 11 8.21 25.61 0.30
C ILE A 11 9.62 25.66 -0.32
N LEU A 12 10.41 24.59 -0.17
CA LEU A 12 11.74 24.49 -0.78
C LEU A 12 11.71 24.28 -2.31
N GLY A 13 10.70 23.56 -2.82
CA GLY A 13 10.52 23.34 -4.26
C GLY A 13 10.11 24.61 -5.02
N GLU A 14 9.21 25.41 -4.44
CA GLU A 14 8.83 26.70 -5.03
C GLU A 14 9.96 27.73 -4.97
N LEU A 15 10.77 27.76 -3.91
CA LEU A 15 11.89 28.69 -3.80
C LEU A 15 13.02 28.38 -4.82
N TYR A 16 13.27 27.10 -5.11
CA TYR A 16 14.27 26.68 -6.08
C TYR A 16 13.80 26.93 -7.52
N MET A 17 12.54 26.60 -7.84
CA MET A 17 11.96 26.94 -9.15
C MET A 17 11.87 28.45 -9.36
N TRP A 18 11.51 29.23 -8.33
CA TRP A 18 11.45 30.69 -8.43
C TRP A 18 12.84 31.31 -8.59
N ASN A 19 13.86 30.79 -7.89
CA ASN A 19 15.24 31.23 -8.09
C ASN A 19 15.79 30.83 -9.45
N LEU A 20 15.50 29.62 -9.95
CA LEU A 20 15.92 29.18 -11.27
C LEU A 20 15.21 29.98 -12.37
N PHE A 21 13.90 30.23 -12.24
CA PHE A 21 13.12 31.08 -13.14
C PHE A 21 13.59 32.53 -13.08
N CYS A 22 13.94 33.07 -11.90
CA CYS A 22 14.55 34.39 -11.76
C CYS A 22 15.97 34.44 -12.35
N ARG A 23 16.80 33.40 -12.20
CA ARG A 23 18.14 33.33 -12.80
C ARG A 23 18.07 33.23 -14.32
N LEU A 24 17.18 32.39 -14.85
CA LEU A 24 16.92 32.23 -16.27
C LEU A 24 16.32 33.50 -16.87
N ARG A 25 15.28 34.08 -16.25
CA ARG A 25 14.66 35.34 -16.70
C ARG A 25 15.64 36.50 -16.64
N ARG A 26 16.49 36.61 -15.62
CA ARG A 26 17.51 37.66 -15.49
C ARG A 26 18.68 37.43 -16.45
N GLY A 27 19.05 36.18 -16.74
CA GLY A 27 20.03 35.82 -17.77
C GLY A 27 19.55 36.04 -19.20
N LEU A 28 18.28 35.72 -19.49
CA LEU A 28 17.62 35.96 -20.77
C LEU A 28 17.35 37.45 -21.00
N PHE A 29 16.87 38.19 -20.00
CA PHE A 29 16.77 39.66 -20.08
C PHE A 29 18.14 40.31 -20.21
N SER A 30 19.16 39.81 -19.50
CA SER A 30 20.53 40.31 -19.65
C SER A 30 21.08 40.00 -21.03
N PHE A 31 20.80 38.83 -21.60
CA PHE A 31 21.27 38.46 -22.94
C PHE A 31 20.55 39.28 -24.02
N TRP A 32 19.22 39.41 -23.95
CA TRP A 32 18.44 40.26 -24.87
C TRP A 32 18.77 41.74 -24.75
N PHE A 33 18.99 42.24 -23.53
CA PHE A 33 19.46 43.59 -23.31
C PHE A 33 20.88 43.79 -23.85
N LEU A 34 21.77 42.81 -23.66
CA LEU A 34 23.15 42.86 -24.13
C LEU A 34 23.23 42.76 -25.66
N THR A 35 22.36 41.98 -26.31
CA THR A 35 22.28 41.92 -27.78
C THR A 35 21.72 43.22 -28.37
N VAL A 36 20.67 43.79 -27.77
CA VAL A 36 20.12 45.10 -28.19
C VAL A 36 21.15 46.22 -27.96
N ALA A 37 21.86 46.22 -26.83
CA ALA A 37 22.91 47.18 -26.53
C ALA A 37 24.11 47.03 -27.47
N ALA A 38 24.51 45.80 -27.80
CA ALA A 38 25.58 45.53 -28.76
C ALA A 38 25.18 45.97 -30.18
N ALA A 39 23.94 45.75 -30.59
CA ALA A 39 23.42 46.23 -31.87
C ALA A 39 23.38 47.76 -31.94
N ALA A 40 22.89 48.41 -30.87
CA ALA A 40 22.88 49.87 -30.77
C ALA A 40 24.30 50.46 -30.76
N LEU A 41 25.23 49.85 -30.02
CA LEU A 41 26.63 50.26 -29.98
C LEU A 41 27.30 50.10 -31.35
N THR A 42 27.05 48.99 -32.03
CA THR A 42 27.55 48.76 -33.39
C THR A 42 27.02 49.82 -34.34
N LEU A 43 25.73 50.17 -34.26
CA LEU A 43 25.11 51.23 -35.05
C LEU A 43 25.74 52.61 -34.76
N ILE A 44 25.98 52.93 -33.48
CA ILE A 44 26.62 54.18 -33.05
C ILE A 44 28.07 54.26 -33.56
N ILE A 45 28.86 53.19 -33.40
CA ILE A 45 30.24 53.11 -33.90
C ILE A 45 30.26 53.25 -35.42
N THR A 46 29.31 52.61 -36.10
CA THR A 46 29.17 52.66 -37.56
C THR A 46 28.89 54.10 -38.03
N LEU A 47 27.94 54.79 -37.40
CA LEU A 47 27.64 56.19 -37.72
C LEU A 47 28.79 57.15 -37.37
N TYR A 48 29.52 56.88 -36.29
CA TYR A 48 30.68 57.68 -35.88
C TYR A 48 31.84 57.55 -36.86
N LEU A 49 32.24 56.32 -37.23
CA LEU A 49 33.33 56.07 -38.17
C LEU A 49 33.03 56.65 -39.56
N TYR A 50 31.77 56.54 -40.00
CA TYR A 50 31.31 57.19 -41.23
C TYR A 50 31.51 58.71 -41.18
N ARG A 51 31.05 59.35 -40.10
CA ARG A 51 31.17 60.81 -39.92
C ARG A 51 32.63 61.29 -39.91
N VAL A 52 33.53 60.50 -39.31
CA VAL A 52 34.98 60.82 -39.23
C VAL A 52 35.67 60.64 -40.58
N LYS A 53 35.30 59.64 -41.37
CA LYS A 53 35.94 59.35 -42.67
C LYS A 53 35.41 60.17 -43.83
N PHE A 54 34.12 60.53 -43.83
CA PHE A 54 33.44 61.17 -44.96
C PHE A 54 32.97 62.62 -44.68
N GLY A 55 33.49 63.26 -43.64
CA GLY A 55 33.34 64.72 -43.46
C GLY A 55 31.98 65.22 -42.96
N GLY A 56 31.05 64.33 -42.63
CA GLY A 56 29.81 64.67 -41.92
C GLY A 56 28.58 64.94 -42.78
N GLU A 57 28.70 65.02 -44.10
CA GLU A 57 27.56 64.93 -45.02
C GLU A 57 27.30 63.48 -45.42
N LEU A 58 26.03 63.10 -45.58
CA LEU A 58 25.67 61.79 -46.11
C LEU A 58 26.05 61.75 -47.59
N SER A 59 27.13 61.05 -47.90
CA SER A 59 27.59 60.78 -49.25
C SER A 59 26.46 60.24 -50.10
N SER A 60 26.21 60.92 -51.22
CA SER A 60 25.28 60.53 -52.28
C SER A 60 25.86 59.45 -53.20
N SER A 61 27.12 59.07 -52.99
CA SER A 61 27.85 58.03 -53.71
C SER A 61 27.62 56.66 -53.08
N SER A 62 27.01 55.74 -53.84
CA SER A 62 26.80 54.34 -53.44
C SER A 62 28.13 53.59 -53.18
N SER A 63 29.22 54.01 -53.83
CA SER A 63 30.53 53.37 -53.69
C SER A 63 31.12 53.54 -52.28
N GLU A 64 30.97 54.71 -51.68
CA GLU A 64 31.51 55.01 -50.34
C GLU A 64 30.79 54.21 -49.24
N TRP A 65 29.49 53.95 -49.42
CA TRP A 65 28.72 53.06 -48.56
C TRP A 65 29.17 51.59 -48.68
N SER A 66 29.49 51.15 -49.89
CA SER A 66 30.00 49.80 -50.17
C SER A 66 31.37 49.57 -49.52
N ASP A 67 32.30 50.51 -49.65
CA ASP A 67 33.64 50.40 -49.08
C ASP A 67 33.63 50.40 -47.55
N PHE A 68 32.78 51.23 -46.96
CA PHE A 68 32.59 51.29 -45.51
C PHE A 68 31.95 50.01 -44.94
N GLY A 69 30.89 49.53 -45.58
CA GLY A 69 30.26 48.25 -45.22
C GLY A 69 31.24 47.08 -45.33
N SER A 70 32.15 47.12 -46.30
CA SER A 70 33.19 46.11 -46.50
C SER A 70 34.23 46.10 -45.36
N TYR A 71 34.65 47.25 -44.86
CA TYR A 71 35.57 47.35 -43.71
C TYR A 71 34.92 46.83 -42.41
N VAL A 72 33.70 47.30 -42.12
CA VAL A 72 32.96 46.87 -40.92
C VAL A 72 32.65 45.37 -40.99
N GLY A 73 32.14 44.88 -42.12
CA GLY A 73 31.87 43.46 -42.35
C GLY A 73 33.13 42.60 -42.28
N GLY A 74 34.26 43.10 -42.78
CA GLY A 74 35.55 42.39 -42.78
C GLY A 74 36.15 42.20 -41.38
N VAL A 75 35.93 43.14 -40.46
CA VAL A 75 36.42 43.04 -39.07
C VAL A 75 35.40 42.36 -38.15
N PHE A 76 34.11 42.70 -38.26
CA PHE A 76 33.07 42.15 -37.41
C PHE A 76 32.70 40.71 -37.77
N GLY A 77 32.78 40.32 -39.05
CA GLY A 77 32.49 38.95 -39.50
C GLY A 77 33.30 37.90 -38.72
N PRO A 78 34.65 37.95 -38.78
CA PRO A 78 35.51 37.02 -38.03
C PRO A 78 35.29 37.07 -36.51
N LEU A 79 35.05 38.25 -35.93
CA LEU A 79 34.82 38.42 -34.50
C LEU A 79 33.50 37.76 -34.05
N VAL A 80 32.41 37.97 -34.80
CA VAL A 80 31.11 37.32 -34.54
C VAL A 80 31.20 35.82 -34.75
N SER A 81 31.88 35.34 -35.79
CA SER A 81 32.11 33.91 -36.01
C SER A 81 32.87 33.25 -34.86
N PHE A 82 33.89 33.91 -34.31
CA PHE A 82 34.64 33.41 -33.15
C PHE A 82 33.77 33.35 -31.88
N LEU A 83 32.99 34.40 -31.59
CA LEU A 83 32.06 34.40 -30.46
C LEU A 83 30.96 33.34 -30.61
N THR A 84 30.47 33.13 -31.83
CA THR A 84 29.50 32.07 -32.13
C THR A 84 30.09 30.69 -31.86
N LEU A 85 31.34 30.44 -32.27
CA LEU A 85 32.03 29.20 -31.97
C LEU A 85 32.18 28.95 -30.46
N LEU A 86 32.55 29.99 -29.69
CA LEU A 86 32.64 29.90 -28.23
C LEU A 86 31.27 29.62 -27.59
N ALA A 87 30.20 30.24 -28.09
CA ALA A 87 28.84 29.97 -27.62
C ALA A 87 28.43 28.52 -27.89
N VAL A 88 28.67 28.01 -29.11
CA VAL A 88 28.39 26.61 -29.47
C VAL A 88 29.22 25.66 -28.59
N LEU A 89 30.50 25.92 -28.39
CA LEU A 89 31.35 25.11 -27.54
C LEU A 89 30.83 25.04 -26.10
N LYS A 90 30.40 26.19 -25.55
CA LYS A 90 29.76 26.25 -24.23
C LYS A 90 28.46 25.45 -24.19
N THR A 91 27.62 25.52 -25.22
CA THR A 91 26.39 24.73 -25.27
C THR A 91 26.67 23.23 -25.33
N VAL A 92 27.66 22.78 -26.10
CA VAL A 92 28.06 21.37 -26.16
C VAL A 92 28.57 20.88 -24.82
N TYR A 93 29.36 21.71 -24.10
CA TYR A 93 29.81 21.38 -22.76
C TYR A 93 28.64 21.18 -21.78
N LEU A 94 27.70 22.12 -21.76
CA LEU A 94 26.50 22.03 -20.91
C LEU A 94 25.61 20.83 -21.27
N GLN A 95 25.48 20.51 -22.57
CA GLN A 95 24.74 19.34 -23.02
C GLN A 95 25.37 18.04 -22.53
N ARG A 96 26.71 17.95 -22.52
CA ARG A 96 27.41 16.78 -21.97
C ARG A 96 27.20 16.63 -20.47
N GLU A 97 27.36 17.70 -19.72
CA GLU A 97 27.14 17.71 -18.27
C GLU A 97 25.71 17.28 -17.91
N LEU A 98 24.71 17.76 -18.67
CA LEU A 98 23.33 17.35 -18.49
C LEU A 98 23.11 15.85 -18.79
N LEU A 99 23.69 15.33 -19.88
CA LEU A 99 23.58 13.92 -20.23
C LEU A 99 24.23 13.00 -19.20
N ASP A 100 25.38 13.40 -18.64
CA ASP A 100 26.06 12.63 -17.60
C ASP A 100 25.24 12.62 -16.30
N SER A 101 24.68 13.77 -15.91
CA SER A 101 23.76 13.84 -14.76
C SER A 101 22.50 13.00 -14.97
N GLN A 102 21.91 13.03 -16.18
CA GLN A 102 20.72 12.23 -16.51
C GLN A 102 21.01 10.73 -16.48
N ARG A 103 22.20 10.31 -16.92
CA ARG A 103 22.63 8.90 -16.84
C ARG A 103 22.76 8.44 -15.40
N GLU A 104 23.39 9.23 -14.54
CA GLU A 104 23.55 8.89 -13.12
C GLU A 104 22.17 8.77 -12.42
N GLU A 105 21.26 9.71 -12.68
CA GLU A 105 19.89 9.65 -12.15
C GLU A 105 19.13 8.42 -12.67
N PHE A 106 19.29 8.08 -13.95
CA PHE A 106 18.69 6.90 -14.55
C PHE A 106 19.22 5.61 -13.92
N ASP A 107 20.54 5.49 -13.75
CA ASP A 107 21.18 4.32 -13.14
C ASP A 107 20.72 4.16 -11.68
N ARG A 108 20.65 5.26 -10.93
CA ARG A 108 20.13 5.27 -9.55
C ARG A 108 18.65 4.89 -9.49
N MET A 109 17.84 5.39 -10.42
CA MET A 109 16.43 5.02 -10.51
C MET A 109 16.27 3.53 -10.81
N ASN A 110 17.05 3.00 -11.75
CA ASN A 110 17.03 1.60 -12.12
C ASN A 110 17.43 0.69 -10.94
N SER A 111 18.47 1.04 -10.18
CA SER A 111 18.87 0.27 -8.99
C SER A 111 17.79 0.28 -7.91
N LEU A 112 17.15 1.43 -7.67
CA LEU A 112 16.04 1.53 -6.71
C LEU A 112 14.82 0.71 -7.14
N GLN A 113 14.52 0.68 -8.44
CA GLN A 113 13.43 -0.15 -8.97
C GLN A 113 13.71 -1.64 -8.72
N LEU A 114 14.93 -2.12 -8.96
CA LEU A 114 15.31 -3.50 -8.67
C LEU A 114 15.16 -3.84 -7.19
N GLU A 115 15.62 -2.97 -6.30
CA GLU A 115 15.48 -3.15 -4.85
C GLU A 115 14.00 -3.20 -4.41
N VAL A 116 13.16 -2.31 -4.97
CA VAL A 116 11.71 -2.31 -4.73
C VAL A 116 11.07 -3.60 -5.25
N PHE A 117 11.45 -4.07 -6.43
CA PHE A 117 10.96 -5.34 -6.99
C PHE A 117 11.31 -6.53 -6.10
N GLU A 118 12.56 -6.63 -5.62
CA GLU A 118 12.98 -7.69 -4.71
C GLU A 118 12.22 -7.65 -3.39
N THR A 119 12.05 -6.45 -2.82
CA THR A 119 11.29 -6.24 -1.59
C THR A 119 9.82 -6.63 -1.76
N GLN A 120 9.19 -6.23 -2.86
CA GLN A 120 7.81 -6.61 -3.18
C GLN A 120 7.66 -8.12 -3.35
N ARG A 121 8.59 -8.79 -4.05
CA ARG A 121 8.56 -10.26 -4.17
C ARG A 121 8.70 -10.95 -2.82
N ALA A 122 9.60 -10.49 -1.96
CA ALA A 122 9.74 -11.01 -0.60
C ALA A 122 8.47 -10.79 0.24
N GLN A 123 7.79 -9.66 0.07
CA GLN A 123 6.53 -9.37 0.74
C GLN A 123 5.38 -10.26 0.24
N ILE A 124 5.25 -10.47 -1.07
CA ILE A 124 4.25 -11.37 -1.64
C ILE A 124 4.45 -12.80 -1.14
N ALA A 125 5.70 -13.29 -1.16
CA ALA A 125 6.01 -14.64 -0.67
C ALA A 125 5.64 -14.83 0.82
N ARG A 126 5.84 -13.80 1.64
CA ARG A 126 5.39 -13.81 3.06
C ARG A 126 3.88 -13.73 3.17
N SER A 127 3.23 -12.88 2.38
CA SER A 127 1.77 -12.71 2.38
C SER A 127 1.03 -13.99 2.01
N ASP A 128 1.57 -14.78 1.07
CA ASP A 128 0.97 -16.06 0.68
C ASP A 128 1.01 -17.07 1.84
N GLN A 129 2.13 -17.12 2.56
CA GLN A 129 2.29 -17.95 3.76
C GLN A 129 1.38 -17.48 4.91
N ASP A 130 1.30 -16.18 5.12
CA ASP A 130 0.42 -15.58 6.13
C ASP A 130 -1.05 -15.87 5.81
N SER A 131 -1.45 -15.84 4.52
CA SER A 131 -2.82 -16.16 4.10
C SER A 131 -3.23 -17.59 4.45
N LEU A 132 -2.36 -18.58 4.21
CA LEU A 132 -2.65 -19.98 4.56
C LEU A 132 -2.79 -20.14 6.08
N THR A 133 -1.90 -19.52 6.84
CA THR A 133 -1.93 -19.54 8.31
C THR A 133 -3.23 -18.92 8.84
N LEU A 134 -3.65 -17.78 8.29
CA LEU A 134 -4.90 -17.12 8.63
C LEU A 134 -6.14 -17.95 8.28
N GLN A 135 -6.13 -18.65 7.14
CA GLN A 135 -7.23 -19.53 6.75
C GLN A 135 -7.38 -20.72 7.71
N ILE A 136 -6.26 -21.30 8.16
CA ILE A 136 -6.27 -22.39 9.16
C ILE A 136 -6.81 -21.86 10.50
N ALA A 137 -6.28 -20.74 10.99
CA ALA A 137 -6.73 -20.13 12.24
C ALA A 137 -8.23 -19.78 12.20
N SER A 138 -8.71 -19.20 11.09
CA SER A 138 -10.13 -18.89 10.87
C SER A 138 -11.02 -20.14 10.85
N ALA A 139 -10.56 -21.22 10.22
CA ALA A 139 -11.27 -22.49 10.22
C ALA A 139 -11.34 -23.11 11.63
N GLN A 140 -10.25 -23.05 12.38
CA GLN A 140 -10.16 -23.52 13.76
C GLN A 140 -11.08 -22.73 14.69
N GLU A 141 -11.08 -21.40 14.59
CA GLU A 141 -11.97 -20.53 15.37
C GLU A 141 -13.45 -20.81 15.03
N SER A 142 -13.75 -21.05 13.76
CA SER A 142 -15.10 -21.44 13.32
C SER A 142 -15.51 -22.81 13.88
N ALA A 143 -14.59 -23.77 13.93
CA ALA A 143 -14.83 -25.08 14.52
C ALA A 143 -15.14 -24.99 16.02
N VAL A 144 -14.33 -24.26 16.78
CA VAL A 144 -14.56 -24.01 18.22
C VAL A 144 -15.91 -23.32 18.44
N ARG A 145 -16.23 -22.28 17.66
CA ARG A 145 -17.54 -21.60 17.74
C ARG A 145 -18.73 -22.53 17.50
N LEU A 146 -18.63 -23.47 16.56
CA LEU A 146 -19.68 -24.45 16.32
C LEU A 146 -19.88 -25.38 17.52
N VAL A 147 -18.79 -25.81 18.14
CA VAL A 147 -18.82 -26.64 19.36
C VAL A 147 -19.44 -25.85 20.52
N GLU A 148 -19.02 -24.60 20.74
CA GLU A 148 -19.59 -23.73 21.77
C GLU A 148 -21.09 -23.47 21.55
N MET A 149 -21.51 -23.20 20.31
CA MET A 149 -22.92 -23.05 19.97
C MET A 149 -23.72 -24.31 20.33
N ARG A 150 -23.12 -25.49 20.10
CA ARG A 150 -23.75 -26.76 20.45
C ARG A 150 -23.79 -26.99 21.96
N MET A 151 -22.71 -26.68 22.67
CA MET A 151 -22.65 -26.71 24.14
C MET A 151 -23.74 -25.85 24.77
N ASN A 152 -23.88 -24.60 24.31
CA ASN A 152 -24.92 -23.69 24.78
C ASN A 152 -26.33 -24.25 24.53
N MET A 153 -26.54 -25.01 23.45
CA MET A 153 -27.81 -25.66 23.19
C MET A 153 -28.09 -26.79 24.19
N HIS A 154 -27.08 -27.59 24.52
CA HIS A 154 -27.19 -28.66 25.52
C HIS A 154 -27.31 -28.14 26.94
N GLU A 155 -26.66 -27.03 27.28
CA GLU A 155 -26.82 -26.37 28.59
C GLU A 155 -28.26 -25.89 28.80
N ARG A 156 -28.86 -25.26 27.77
CA ARG A 156 -30.28 -24.89 27.81
C ARG A 156 -31.20 -26.11 27.90
N ASP A 157 -30.86 -27.21 27.24
CA ASP A 157 -31.65 -28.44 27.32
C ASP A 157 -31.54 -29.06 28.72
N PHE A 158 -30.35 -29.09 29.31
CA PHE A 158 -30.11 -29.50 30.68
C PHE A 158 -30.98 -28.69 31.65
N ASP A 159 -30.98 -27.35 31.56
CA ASP A 159 -31.78 -26.49 32.43
C ASP A 159 -33.28 -26.77 32.31
N ARG A 160 -33.78 -26.94 31.07
CA ARG A 160 -35.19 -27.28 30.83
C ARG A 160 -35.55 -28.63 31.41
N GLN A 161 -34.75 -29.67 31.18
CA GLN A 161 -35.03 -31.01 31.70
C GLN A 161 -34.91 -31.03 33.23
N HIS A 162 -33.97 -30.27 33.80
CA HIS A 162 -33.81 -30.12 35.23
C HIS A 162 -35.07 -29.53 35.87
N ASP A 163 -35.54 -28.36 35.41
CA ASP A 163 -36.75 -27.71 35.91
C ASP A 163 -38.00 -28.58 35.70
N MET A 164 -38.14 -29.19 34.52
CA MET A 164 -39.27 -30.08 34.23
C MET A 164 -39.27 -31.31 35.14
N SER A 165 -38.12 -31.94 35.38
CA SER A 165 -38.00 -33.11 36.27
C SER A 165 -38.30 -32.75 37.74
N PHE A 166 -37.91 -31.54 38.15
CA PHE A 166 -38.15 -31.03 39.49
C PHE A 166 -39.65 -30.78 39.71
N ARG A 167 -40.30 -30.02 38.82
CA ARG A 167 -41.75 -29.74 38.90
C ARG A 167 -42.58 -31.00 38.81
N PHE A 168 -42.23 -31.92 37.91
CA PHE A 168 -42.94 -33.19 37.76
C PHE A 168 -42.86 -34.01 39.06
N ARG A 169 -41.68 -34.06 39.68
CA ARG A 169 -41.52 -34.73 40.98
C ARG A 169 -42.36 -34.08 42.06
N GLU A 170 -42.39 -32.75 42.13
CA GLU A 170 -43.16 -32.00 43.12
C GLU A 170 -44.67 -32.21 42.96
N GLU A 171 -45.18 -32.14 41.74
CA GLU A 171 -46.60 -32.30 41.41
C GLU A 171 -47.11 -33.71 41.70
N PHE A 172 -46.32 -34.74 41.36
CA PHE A 172 -46.74 -36.13 41.46
C PHE A 172 -46.19 -36.87 42.68
N PHE A 173 -45.53 -36.19 43.62
CA PHE A 173 -44.87 -36.81 44.79
C PHE A 173 -45.81 -37.74 45.57
N ASN A 174 -47.04 -37.30 45.83
CA ASN A 174 -48.02 -38.04 46.64
C ASN A 174 -48.83 -39.08 45.83
N ASN A 175 -48.69 -39.12 44.50
CA ASN A 175 -49.46 -40.00 43.63
C ASN A 175 -48.55 -40.61 42.54
N MET A 176 -47.39 -41.12 42.95
CA MET A 176 -46.46 -41.75 42.03
C MET A 176 -46.97 -43.14 41.63
N ASN A 177 -47.03 -43.40 40.33
CA ASN A 177 -47.28 -44.73 39.76
C ASN A 177 -46.11 -45.12 38.84
N GLU A 178 -46.11 -46.35 38.33
CA GLU A 178 -45.04 -46.89 37.49
C GLU A 178 -44.82 -46.03 36.24
N GLU A 179 -45.88 -45.67 35.52
CA GLU A 179 -45.82 -44.81 34.32
C GLU A 179 -45.18 -43.43 34.60
N ARG A 180 -45.54 -42.78 35.71
CA ARG A 180 -44.96 -41.49 36.11
C ARG A 180 -43.51 -41.65 36.55
N HIS A 181 -43.17 -42.76 37.20
CA HIS A 181 -41.79 -43.04 37.55
C HIS A 181 -40.92 -43.21 36.30
N ASP A 182 -41.38 -43.97 35.31
CA ASP A 182 -40.68 -44.16 34.03
C ASP A 182 -40.52 -42.84 33.28
N LYS A 183 -41.58 -42.01 33.28
CA LYS A 183 -41.51 -40.67 32.69
C LYS A 183 -40.49 -39.78 33.39
N LEU A 184 -40.50 -39.73 34.72
CA LEU A 184 -39.51 -38.98 35.50
C LEU A 184 -38.08 -39.47 35.23
N GLN A 185 -37.90 -40.79 35.12
CA GLN A 185 -36.60 -41.39 34.80
C GLN A 185 -36.12 -40.98 33.42
N SER A 186 -37.00 -40.99 32.40
CA SER A 186 -36.64 -40.53 31.06
C SER A 186 -36.18 -39.06 31.06
N MET A 187 -36.80 -38.19 31.86
CA MET A 187 -36.41 -36.78 32.00
C MET A 187 -35.04 -36.65 32.67
N ILE A 188 -34.76 -37.48 33.67
CA ILE A 188 -33.44 -37.55 34.32
C ILE A 188 -32.38 -38.03 33.32
N ASP A 189 -32.67 -39.05 32.52
CA ASP A 189 -31.74 -39.56 31.51
C ASP A 189 -31.44 -38.50 30.43
N HIS A 190 -32.47 -37.76 29.97
CA HIS A 190 -32.29 -36.65 29.05
C HIS A 190 -31.45 -35.51 29.65
N ARG A 191 -31.69 -35.16 30.91
CA ARG A 191 -30.89 -34.17 31.65
C ARG A 191 -29.44 -34.60 31.76
N ASP A 192 -29.20 -35.84 32.18
CA ASP A 192 -27.84 -36.35 32.41
C ASP A 192 -27.08 -36.48 31.08
N ARG A 193 -27.75 -36.90 30.00
CA ARG A 193 -27.20 -36.84 28.64
C ARG A 193 -26.81 -35.43 28.23
N ALA A 194 -27.65 -34.43 28.46
CA ALA A 194 -27.36 -33.03 28.12
C ALA A 194 -26.14 -32.51 28.90
N ARG A 195 -26.03 -32.85 30.19
CA ARG A 195 -24.87 -32.52 31.03
C ARG A 195 -23.58 -33.17 30.51
N GLU A 196 -23.61 -34.46 30.21
CA GLU A 196 -22.44 -35.17 29.69
C GLU A 196 -22.06 -34.67 28.29
N SER A 197 -23.04 -34.28 27.47
CA SER A 197 -22.79 -33.63 26.18
C SER A 197 -21.98 -32.35 26.33
N VAL A 198 -22.30 -31.50 27.32
CA VAL A 198 -21.54 -30.27 27.59
C VAL A 198 -20.10 -30.60 28.01
N ASP A 199 -19.90 -31.57 28.91
CA ASP A 199 -18.56 -31.96 29.37
C ASP A 199 -17.69 -32.49 28.21
N LEU A 200 -18.23 -33.42 27.41
CA LEU A 200 -17.52 -34.00 26.28
C LEU A 200 -17.23 -32.97 25.18
N LEU A 201 -18.21 -32.12 24.83
CA LEU A 201 -17.99 -31.05 23.86
C LEU A 201 -17.00 -29.99 24.38
N SER A 202 -16.93 -29.73 25.68
CA SER A 202 -15.93 -28.81 26.24
C SER A 202 -14.51 -29.32 26.03
N LYS A 203 -14.29 -30.64 26.14
CA LYS A 203 -13.01 -31.29 25.85
C LYS A 203 -12.67 -31.17 24.37
N VAL A 204 -13.66 -31.35 23.48
CA VAL A 204 -13.47 -31.14 22.04
C VAL A 204 -13.11 -29.69 21.73
N ALA A 205 -13.80 -28.70 22.32
CA ALA A 205 -13.48 -27.29 22.12
C ALA A 205 -12.05 -26.96 22.59
N LEU A 206 -11.65 -27.46 23.76
CA LEU A 206 -10.29 -27.29 24.28
C LEU A 206 -9.26 -27.92 23.33
N ASP A 207 -9.45 -29.18 22.95
CA ASP A 207 -8.56 -29.90 22.03
C ASP A 207 -8.43 -29.18 20.69
N MET A 208 -9.55 -28.72 20.12
CA MET A 208 -9.56 -27.95 18.87
C MET A 208 -8.87 -26.60 19.03
N SER A 209 -8.87 -26.00 20.22
CA SER A 209 -8.22 -24.70 20.46
C SER A 209 -6.70 -24.80 20.61
N ILE A 210 -6.17 -25.92 21.12
CA ILE A 210 -4.74 -26.11 21.39
C ILE A 210 -4.00 -26.92 20.34
N ALA A 211 -4.73 -27.61 19.45
CA ALA A 211 -4.14 -28.40 18.39
C ALA A 211 -3.52 -27.53 17.29
N ASP A 212 -2.33 -27.95 16.84
CA ASP A 212 -1.66 -27.37 15.68
C ASP A 212 -2.12 -28.10 14.42
N PHE A 213 -2.69 -27.35 13.47
CA PHE A 213 -3.18 -27.89 12.20
C PHE A 213 -2.32 -27.43 11.04
N SER A 214 -2.08 -28.33 10.09
CA SER A 214 -1.31 -28.05 8.87
C SER A 214 -2.22 -27.63 7.70
N SER A 215 -3.54 -27.86 7.79
CA SER A 215 -4.48 -27.48 6.74
C SER A 215 -5.92 -27.30 7.23
N VAL A 216 -6.72 -26.57 6.47
CA VAL A 216 -8.17 -26.41 6.71
C VAL A 216 -8.91 -27.76 6.64
N ALA A 217 -8.46 -28.68 5.78
CA ALA A 217 -9.07 -30.01 5.67
C ALA A 217 -8.88 -30.83 6.95
N GLU A 218 -7.68 -30.74 7.55
CA GLU A 218 -7.34 -31.41 8.80
C GLU A 218 -8.19 -30.90 9.97
N VAL A 219 -8.41 -29.58 10.06
CA VAL A 219 -9.34 -28.99 11.05
C VAL A 219 -10.74 -29.60 10.93
N ARG A 220 -11.25 -29.71 9.70
CA ARG A 220 -12.61 -30.24 9.44
C ARG A 220 -12.72 -31.72 9.77
N GLU A 221 -11.74 -32.53 9.39
CA GLU A 221 -11.78 -33.96 9.67
C GLU A 221 -11.62 -34.23 11.16
N SER A 222 -10.69 -33.55 11.84
CA SER A 222 -10.52 -33.64 13.30
C SER A 222 -11.81 -33.27 14.05
N LEU A 223 -12.47 -32.18 13.64
CA LEU A 223 -13.75 -31.79 14.23
C LEU A 223 -14.82 -32.88 14.04
N LYS A 224 -14.95 -33.41 12.82
CA LYS A 224 -15.91 -34.45 12.48
C LYS A 224 -15.68 -35.72 13.30
N GLU A 225 -14.44 -36.20 13.38
CA GLU A 225 -14.08 -37.39 14.15
C GLU A 225 -14.38 -37.21 15.64
N LYS A 226 -13.94 -36.08 16.23
CA LYS A 226 -14.18 -35.78 17.64
C LYS A 226 -15.67 -35.66 17.96
N ILE A 227 -16.44 -34.94 17.14
CA ILE A 227 -17.88 -34.83 17.34
C ILE A 227 -18.58 -36.19 17.21
N LEU A 228 -18.16 -37.02 16.25
CA LEU A 228 -18.73 -38.36 16.07
C LEU A 228 -18.47 -39.23 17.30
N ASP A 229 -17.26 -39.19 17.86
CA ASP A 229 -16.91 -39.94 19.07
C ASP A 229 -17.76 -39.52 20.28
N VAL A 230 -17.99 -38.20 20.45
CA VAL A 230 -18.89 -37.67 21.48
C VAL A 230 -20.29 -38.28 21.34
N TYR A 231 -20.90 -38.21 20.15
CA TYR A 231 -22.26 -38.73 19.97
C TYR A 231 -22.34 -40.25 20.09
N LEU A 232 -21.33 -40.99 19.63
CA LEU A 232 -21.26 -42.44 19.82
C LEU A 232 -21.16 -42.82 21.31
N THR A 233 -20.43 -42.04 22.10
CA THR A 233 -20.32 -42.22 23.55
C THR A 233 -21.66 -41.97 24.24
N LEU A 234 -22.32 -40.86 23.90
CA LEU A 234 -23.63 -40.50 24.45
C LEU A 234 -24.72 -41.50 24.05
N ASP A 235 -24.72 -41.99 22.82
CA ASP A 235 -25.69 -42.99 22.35
C ASP A 235 -25.56 -44.33 23.07
N LYS A 236 -24.33 -44.71 23.45
CA LYS A 236 -24.08 -45.92 24.25
C LYS A 236 -24.52 -45.74 25.70
N ALA A 237 -24.25 -44.57 26.29
CA ALA A 237 -24.59 -44.27 27.68
C ALA A 237 -26.11 -44.10 27.89
N TYR A 238 -26.82 -43.54 26.89
CA TYR A 238 -28.23 -43.16 27.00
C TYR A 238 -29.07 -43.69 25.83
N PRO A 239 -29.24 -45.02 25.69
CA PRO A 239 -29.92 -45.63 24.54
C PRO A 239 -31.41 -45.27 24.42
N GLY A 240 -32.05 -44.87 25.53
CA GLY A 240 -33.46 -44.46 25.58
C GLY A 240 -33.73 -42.99 25.17
N THR A 241 -32.68 -42.22 24.90
CA THR A 241 -32.80 -40.81 24.51
C THR A 241 -32.66 -40.66 23.00
N GLN A 242 -33.37 -39.69 22.42
CA GLN A 242 -33.46 -39.51 20.97
C GLN A 242 -32.08 -39.27 20.34
N LYS A 243 -31.71 -40.05 19.32
CA LYS A 243 -30.46 -39.88 18.57
C LYS A 243 -30.49 -38.55 17.83
N GLN A 244 -29.53 -37.68 18.14
CA GLN A 244 -29.29 -36.49 17.34
C GLN A 244 -28.41 -36.93 16.16
N LEU A 245 -29.06 -37.20 15.02
CA LEU A 245 -28.36 -37.49 13.77
C LEU A 245 -27.51 -36.26 13.38
N LEU A 246 -26.22 -36.50 13.19
CA LEU A 246 -25.27 -35.59 12.55
C LEU A 246 -25.71 -35.23 11.13
#